data_AF-A0A3E1Y2E4-F1
#
_entry.id   AF-A0A3E1Y2E4-F1
#
_cell.length_a   1.000
_cell.length_b   1.000
_cell.length_c   1.000
_cell.angle_alpha   90.00
_cell.angle_beta   90.00
_cell.angle_gamma   90.00
#
_symmetry.space_group_name_H-M   'P 1'
#
loop_
_entity.id
_entity.type
_entity.pdbx_description
1 polymer ?
#
loop_
_entity_poly.entity_id
_entity_poly.type
_entity_poly.pdbx_seq_one_letter_code
_entity_poly.pdbx_strand_id
1 'polypeptide(L)'
;MEAEIIKTYFAERHKQFRIAVLEQRLENAGVPKPQSSTLAIEAFQQFFKKEMKSKGIKAGLFFGIGLIMLIRVITLTNQQQGSSFMQVSFSLALVAFALVQGLIWGMQLFALKEEISSFRELRRL
;
A
#
# COMPACT_ATOMS: atom_id res chain seq x y z
N MET A 1 9.40 24.99 9.28
CA MET A 1 7.93 25.13 9.41
C MET A 1 7.22 24.14 8.48
N GLU A 2 7.42 24.22 7.16
CA GLU A 2 6.80 23.32 6.16
C GLU A 2 7.14 21.83 6.38
N ALA A 3 8.43 21.50 6.55
CA ALA A 3 8.89 20.14 6.81
C ALA A 3 8.32 19.54 8.11
N GLU A 4 8.03 20.38 9.10
CA GLU A 4 7.43 19.97 10.36
C GLU A 4 5.94 19.66 10.19
N ILE A 5 5.21 20.48 9.43
CA ILE A 5 3.80 20.23 9.08
C ILE A 5 3.67 18.92 8.33
N ILE A 6 4.54 18.68 7.35
CA ILE A 6 4.57 17.42 6.58
C ILE A 6 4.85 16.23 7.51
N LYS A 7 5.86 16.34 8.37
CA LYS A 7 6.24 15.25 9.29
C LYS A 7 5.12 14.93 10.28
N THR A 8 4.50 15.95 10.87
CA THR A 8 3.37 15.80 11.81
C THR A 8 2.16 15.21 11.11
N TYR A 9 1.85 15.65 9.88
CA TYR A 9 0.75 15.11 9.09
C TYR A 9 0.89 13.59 8.87
N PHE A 10 2.07 13.10 8.49
CA PHE A 10 2.27 11.66 8.31
C PHE A 10 2.43 10.87 9.62
N ALA A 11 2.69 11.53 10.74
CA ALA A 11 2.75 10.91 12.07
C ALA A 11 1.37 10.73 12.71
N GLU A 12 0.38 11.54 12.32
CA GLU A 12 -1.00 11.43 12.79
C GLU A 12 -1.68 10.16 12.26
N ARG A 13 -2.55 9.55 13.09
CA ARG A 13 -3.41 8.44 12.65
C ARG A 13 -4.55 8.96 11.79
N HIS A 14 -4.35 9.00 10.49
CA HIS A 14 -5.40 9.28 9.52
C HIS A 14 -6.19 8.02 9.18
N LYS A 15 -7.53 8.14 9.13
CA LYS A 15 -8.37 7.10 8.51
C LYS A 15 -8.06 6.96 7.01
N GLN A 16 -7.72 8.08 6.36
CA GLN A 16 -7.31 8.13 4.95
C GLN A 16 -6.37 9.32 4.76
N PHE A 17 -5.19 9.09 4.16
CA PHE A 17 -4.28 10.16 3.77
C PHE A 17 -4.82 10.85 2.51
N ARG A 18 -4.89 12.19 2.53
CA ARG A 18 -5.43 13.01 1.43
C ARG A 18 -4.52 14.19 1.15
N ILE A 19 -4.15 14.38 -0.11
CA ILE A 19 -3.16 15.40 -0.50
C ILE A 19 -3.71 16.81 -0.26
N ALA A 20 -5.00 17.00 -0.55
CA ALA A 20 -5.69 18.27 -0.34
C ALA A 20 -5.65 18.75 1.13
N VAL A 21 -5.65 17.82 2.10
CA VAL A 21 -5.58 18.18 3.53
C VAL A 21 -4.18 18.66 3.89
N LEU A 22 -3.13 18.04 3.34
CA LEU A 22 -1.77 18.50 3.53
C LEU A 22 -1.53 19.85 2.85
N GLU A 23 -2.03 20.02 1.62
CA GLU A 23 -2.00 21.30 0.91
C GLU A 23 -2.65 22.42 1.73
N GLN A 24 -3.86 22.19 2.26
CA GLN A 24 -4.57 23.18 3.06
C GLN A 24 -3.80 23.55 4.34
N ARG A 25 -3.13 22.58 4.98
CA ARG A 25 -2.28 22.86 6.15
C ARG A 25 -1.05 23.70 5.80
N LEU A 26 -0.47 23.49 4.61
CA LEU A 26 0.64 24.30 4.10
C LEU A 26 0.18 25.72 3.74
N GLU A 27 -0.98 25.87 3.11
CA GLU A 27 -1.59 27.17 2.82
C GLU A 27 -1.88 27.96 4.11
N ASN A 28 -2.46 27.31 5.13
CA ASN A 28 -2.72 27.92 6.43
C ASN A 28 -1.43 28.35 7.17
N ALA A 29 -0.29 27.75 6.83
CA ALA A 29 1.02 28.11 7.37
C ALA A 29 1.72 29.22 6.57
N GLY A 30 1.05 29.80 5.57
CA GLY A 30 1.54 30.92 4.77
C GLY A 30 2.25 30.52 3.47
N VAL A 31 2.21 29.24 3.08
CA VAL A 31 2.80 28.79 1.81
C VAL A 31 1.87 29.20 0.64
N PRO A 32 2.39 29.87 -0.40
CA PRO A 32 1.60 30.21 -1.59
C PRO A 32 1.05 28.97 -2.29
N LYS A 33 -0.19 29.05 -2.78
CA LYS A 33 -0.91 27.95 -3.43
C LYS A 33 -0.11 27.14 -4.47
N PRO A 34 0.66 27.75 -5.38
CA PRO A 34 1.45 26.98 -6.35
C PRO A 34 2.55 26.14 -5.68
N GLN A 35 3.16 26.65 -4.61
CA GLN A 35 4.20 25.96 -3.86
C GLN A 35 3.62 24.92 -2.90
N SER A 36 2.48 25.20 -2.27
CA SER A 36 1.81 24.25 -1.37
C SER A 36 1.35 22.99 -2.12
N SER A 37 0.81 23.14 -3.35
CA SER A 37 0.44 22.00 -4.20
C SER A 37 1.65 21.12 -4.53
N THR A 38 2.77 21.72 -4.96
CA THR A 38 3.98 20.97 -5.34
C THR A 38 4.61 20.26 -4.13
N LEU A 39 4.74 20.96 -2.99
CA LEU A 39 5.27 20.38 -1.76
C LEU A 39 4.40 19.24 -1.23
N ALA A 40 3.07 19.36 -1.30
CA ALA A 40 2.17 18.30 -0.89
C ALA A 40 2.31 17.06 -1.78
N ILE A 41 2.41 17.24 -3.10
CA ILE A 41 2.64 16.14 -4.06
C ILE A 41 3.99 15.47 -3.79
N GLU A 42 5.07 16.23 -3.67
CA GLU A 42 6.41 15.68 -3.42
C GLU A 42 6.46 14.89 -2.10
N ALA A 43 5.85 15.42 -1.05
CA ALA A 43 5.78 14.74 0.24
C ALA A 43 5.02 13.41 0.14
N PHE A 44 3.88 13.37 -0.57
CA PHE A 44 3.14 12.15 -0.82
C PHE A 44 3.88 11.18 -1.74
N GLN A 45 4.64 11.64 -2.73
CA GLN A 45 5.48 10.78 -3.57
C GLN A 45 6.60 10.13 -2.77
N GLN A 46 7.25 10.87 -1.87
CA GLN A 46 8.26 10.32 -0.98
C GLN A 46 7.65 9.30 -0.02
N PHE A 47 6.48 9.60 0.54
CA PHE A 47 5.73 8.67 1.40
C PHE A 47 5.34 7.41 0.63
N PHE A 48 4.79 7.55 -0.57
CA PHE A 48 4.43 6.44 -1.45
C PHE A 48 5.65 5.58 -1.81
N LYS A 49 6.81 6.18 -2.10
CA LYS A 49 8.04 5.43 -2.38
C LYS A 49 8.52 4.62 -1.18
N LYS A 50 8.39 5.15 0.04
CA LYS A 50 8.71 4.43 1.29
C LYS A 50 7.72 3.28 1.52
N GLU A 51 6.42 3.55 1.38
CA GLU A 51 5.36 2.56 1.51
C GLU A 51 5.47 1.46 0.46
N MET A 52 5.77 1.79 -0.80
CA MET A 52 5.98 0.82 -1.87
C MET A 52 7.17 -0.09 -1.57
N LYS A 53 8.29 0.44 -1.04
CA LYS A 53 9.40 -0.41 -0.60
C LYS A 53 8.99 -1.34 0.54
N SER A 54 8.30 -0.84 1.56
CA SER A 54 7.92 -1.67 2.71
C SER A 54 6.81 -2.67 2.36
N LYS A 55 5.63 -2.16 1.95
CA LYS A 55 4.44 -2.96 1.65
C LYS A 55 4.57 -3.72 0.33
N GLY A 56 5.23 -3.17 -0.69
CA GLY A 56 5.43 -3.86 -1.95
C GLY A 56 6.36 -5.07 -1.82
N ILE A 57 7.46 -4.95 -1.05
CA ILE A 57 8.32 -6.11 -0.74
C ILE A 57 7.54 -7.15 0.06
N LYS A 58 6.79 -6.74 1.09
CA LYS A 58 6.00 -7.68 1.88
C LYS A 58 4.92 -8.36 1.01
N ALA A 59 4.18 -7.61 0.20
CA ALA A 59 3.18 -8.16 -0.72
C ALA A 59 3.81 -9.17 -1.67
N GLY A 60 4.94 -8.83 -2.31
CA GLY A 60 5.68 -9.75 -3.17
C GLY A 60 6.11 -11.03 -2.43
N LEU A 61 6.56 -10.91 -1.19
CA LEU A 61 6.92 -12.06 -0.35
C LEU A 61 5.71 -12.94 -0.03
N PHE A 62 4.57 -12.36 0.36
CA PHE A 62 3.34 -13.12 0.62
C PHE A 62 2.78 -13.78 -0.65
N PHE A 63 2.83 -13.09 -1.79
CA PHE A 63 2.46 -13.68 -3.08
C PHE A 63 3.40 -14.84 -3.46
N GLY A 64 4.71 -14.69 -3.24
CA GLY A 64 5.68 -15.75 -3.48
C GLY A 64 5.47 -16.97 -2.59
N ILE A 65 5.26 -16.77 -1.28
CA ILE A 65 4.93 -17.86 -0.34
C ILE A 65 3.60 -18.52 -0.72
N GLY A 66 2.59 -17.72 -1.07
CA GLY A 66 1.30 -18.21 -1.53
C GLY A 66 1.43 -19.09 -2.78
N LEU A 67 2.24 -18.68 -3.75
CA LEU A 67 2.54 -19.46 -4.96
C LEU A 67 3.23 -20.79 -4.62
N ILE A 68 4.24 -20.77 -3.75
CA ILE A 68 4.96 -21.98 -3.32
C ILE A 68 4.01 -22.95 -2.61
N MET A 69 3.14 -22.44 -1.73
CA MET A 69 2.14 -23.26 -1.04
C MET A 69 1.09 -23.81 -2.01
N LEU A 70 0.67 -23.04 -3.01
CA LEU A 70 -0.22 -23.51 -4.07
C LEU A 70 0.40 -24.67 -4.86
N ILE A 71 1.66 -24.53 -5.26
CA ILE A 71 2.41 -25.60 -5.94
C ILE A 71 2.48 -26.83 -5.04
N ARG A 72 2.77 -26.65 -3.75
CA ARG A 72 2.82 -27.75 -2.76
C ARG A 72 1.47 -28.43 -2.57
N VAL A 73 0.36 -27.69 -2.57
CA VAL A 73 -0.98 -28.26 -2.50
C VAL A 73 -1.28 -29.09 -3.75
N ILE A 74 -0.95 -28.59 -4.94
CA ILE A 74 -1.14 -29.32 -6.21
C ILE A 74 -0.33 -30.63 -6.21
N THR A 75 0.93 -30.59 -5.76
CA THR A 75 1.77 -31.81 -5.71
C THR A 75 1.28 -32.82 -4.67
N LEU A 76 0.84 -32.38 -3.49
CA LEU A 76 0.27 -33.24 -2.45
C LEU A 76 -1.09 -33.83 -2.84
N THR A 77 -1.88 -33.10 -3.62
CA THR A 77 -3.19 -33.58 -4.11
C THR A 77 -3.02 -34.59 -5.25
N ASN A 78 -1.96 -34.46 -6.05
CA ASN A 78 -1.64 -35.39 -7.15
C ASN A 78 -0.91 -36.67 -6.68
N GLN A 79 -0.37 -36.72 -5.46
CA GLN A 79 0.16 -37.96 -4.90
C GLN A 79 -1.00 -38.82 -4.37
N GLN A 80 -1.32 -39.91 -5.07
CA GLN A 80 -2.41 -40.86 -4.75
C GLN A 80 -2.28 -41.58 -3.39
N GLN A 81 -1.27 -41.30 -2.58
CA GLN A 81 -1.08 -41.90 -1.26
C GLN A 81 -0.93 -40.82 -0.18
N GLY A 82 -1.99 -40.62 0.60
CA GLY A 82 -1.87 -40.19 2.00
C GLY A 82 -1.75 -38.70 2.31
N SER A 83 -2.29 -37.78 1.50
CA SER A 83 -2.45 -36.40 1.96
C SER A 83 -3.66 -36.28 2.90
N SER A 84 -3.40 -36.02 4.18
CA SER A 84 -4.46 -35.77 5.16
C SER A 84 -5.27 -34.54 4.73
N PHE A 85 -6.60 -34.69 4.58
CA PHE A 85 -7.53 -33.61 4.22
C PHE A 85 -7.28 -32.33 5.04
N MET A 86 -6.92 -32.48 6.32
CA MET A 86 -6.57 -31.38 7.21
C MET A 86 -5.35 -30.55 6.73
N GLN A 87 -4.33 -31.20 6.18
CA GLN A 87 -3.14 -30.51 5.65
C GLN A 87 -3.46 -29.71 4.39
N VAL A 88 -4.31 -30.25 3.51
CA VAL A 88 -4.77 -29.57 2.30
C VAL A 88 -5.61 -28.35 2.68
N SER A 89 -6.59 -28.50 3.57
CA SER A 89 -7.44 -27.40 4.04
C SER A 89 -6.64 -26.30 4.74
N PHE A 90 -5.69 -26.65 5.61
CA PHE A 90 -4.86 -25.67 6.30
C PHE A 90 -3.96 -24.89 5.32
N SER A 91 -3.34 -25.58 4.37
CA SER A 91 -2.50 -24.95 3.35
C SER A 91 -3.32 -24.01 2.45
N LEU A 92 -4.54 -24.41 2.08
CA LEU A 92 -5.46 -23.59 1.30
C LEU A 92 -5.89 -22.32 2.07
N ALA A 93 -6.19 -22.43 3.36
CA ALA A 93 -6.54 -21.29 4.21
C ALA A 93 -5.38 -20.29 4.33
N LEU A 94 -4.15 -20.78 4.47
CA LEU A 94 -2.96 -19.92 4.50
C LEU A 94 -2.72 -19.20 3.16
N VAL A 95 -2.94 -19.88 2.03
CA VAL A 95 -2.89 -19.26 0.71
C VAL A 95 -3.95 -18.16 0.57
N ALA A 96 -5.20 -18.45 0.93
CA ALA A 96 -6.28 -17.46 0.89
C ALA A 96 -5.97 -16.24 1.76
N PHE A 97 -5.47 -16.45 2.98
CA PHE A 97 -5.06 -15.36 3.87
C PHE A 97 -3.94 -14.51 3.26
N ALA A 98 -2.89 -15.14 2.72
CA ALA A 98 -1.77 -14.44 2.11
C ALA A 98 -2.21 -13.60 0.89
N LEU A 99 -3.12 -14.13 0.06
CA LEU A 99 -3.67 -13.43 -1.09
C LEU A 99 -4.52 -12.22 -0.68
N VAL A 100 -5.39 -12.38 0.33
CA VAL A 100 -6.22 -11.27 0.84
C VAL A 100 -5.36 -10.16 1.43
N GLN A 101 -4.34 -10.49 2.23
CA GLN A 101 -3.42 -9.49 2.78
C GLN A 101 -2.61 -8.78 1.69
N GLY A 102 -2.12 -9.54 0.69
CA GLY A 102 -1.44 -8.99 -0.47
C GLY A 102 -2.33 -8.02 -1.26
N LEU A 103 -3.60 -8.38 -1.47
CA LEU A 103 -4.61 -7.54 -2.11
C LEU A 103 -4.89 -6.26 -1.33
N ILE A 104 -5.08 -6.34 -0.01
CA ILE A 104 -5.34 -5.17 0.84
C ILE A 104 -4.19 -4.17 0.73
N TRP A 105 -2.94 -4.63 0.83
CA TRP A 105 -1.78 -3.75 0.69
C TRP A 105 -1.62 -3.20 -0.73
N GLY A 106 -1.92 -4.02 -1.75
CA GLY A 106 -1.96 -3.58 -3.14
C GLY A 106 -2.97 -2.46 -3.37
N MET A 107 -4.20 -2.61 -2.87
CA MET A 107 -5.25 -1.59 -2.96
C MET A 107 -4.86 -0.30 -2.24
N GLN A 108 -4.24 -0.38 -1.05
CA GLN A 108 -3.77 0.82 -0.34
C GLN A 108 -2.71 1.59 -1.13
N LEU A 109 -1.77 0.88 -1.77
CA LEU A 109 -0.76 1.50 -2.64
C LEU A 109 -1.41 2.10 -3.90
N PHE A 110 -2.38 1.41 -4.50
CA PHE A 110 -3.10 1.91 -5.66
C PHE A 110 -3.87 3.20 -5.33
N ALA A 111 -4.62 3.21 -4.23
CA ALA A 111 -5.36 4.39 -3.77
C ALA A 111 -4.43 5.59 -3.51
N LEU A 112 -3.25 5.37 -2.91
CA LEU A 112 -2.24 6.43 -2.74
C LEU A 112 -1.72 6.96 -4.07
N LYS A 113 -1.47 6.08 -5.04
CA LYS A 113 -1.00 6.47 -6.37
C LYS A 113 -2.06 7.24 -7.15
N GLU A 114 -3.31 6.80 -7.06
CA GLU A 114 -4.46 7.43 -7.69
C GLU A 114 -4.74 8.81 -7.10
N GLU A 115 -4.65 8.96 -5.77
CA GLU A 115 -4.73 10.26 -5.09
C GLU A 115 -3.65 11.23 -5.61
N ILE A 116 -2.39 10.77 -5.74
CA ILE A 116 -1.30 11.59 -6.30
C ILE A 116 -1.58 12.00 -7.75
N SER A 117 -2.03 11.05 -8.57
CA SER A 117 -2.30 11.30 -9.99
C SER A 117 -3.46 12.26 -10.21
N SER A 118 -4.58 12.01 -9.53
CA SER A 118 -5.80 12.83 -9.62
C SER A 118 -5.56 14.24 -9.09
N PHE A 119 -4.86 14.38 -7.96
CA PHE A 119 -4.53 15.69 -7.42
C PHE A 119 -3.61 16.50 -8.35
N ARG A 120 -2.61 15.83 -8.95
CA ARG A 120 -1.74 16.44 -9.95
C ARG A 120 -2.54 16.93 -11.17
N GLU A 121 -3.43 16.10 -11.69
CA GLU A 121 -4.29 16.43 -12.83
C GLU A 121 -5.20 17.64 -12.52
N LEU A 122 -5.84 17.65 -11.34
CA LEU A 122 -6.68 18.76 -10.87
C LEU A 122 -5.92 20.08 -10.76
N ARG A 123 -4.62 20.03 -10.45
CA ARG A 123 -3.75 21.21 -10.35
C ARG A 123 -3.05 21.56 -11.67
N ARG A 124 -3.23 20.77 -12.73
CA ARG A 124 -2.51 20.90 -14.02
C ARG A 124 -0.98 20.89 -13.85
N LEU A 125 -0.50 20.07 -12.91
CA LEU A 125 0.92 19.82 -12.63
C LEU A 125 1.38 18.49 -13.26
#